data_AF-A0A6J8EJP6-F1
#
_entry.id   AF-A0A6J8EJP6-F1
#
_cell.length_a   1.000
_cell.length_b   1.000
_cell.length_c   1.000
_cell.angle_alpha   90.00
_cell.angle_beta   90.00
_cell.angle_gamma   90.00
#
_symmetry.space_group_name_H-M   'P 1'
#
loop_
_entity.id
_entity.type
_entity.pdbx_description
1 polymer ?
#
loop_
_entity_poly.entity_id
_entity_poly.type
_entity_poly.pdbx_seq_one_letter_code
_entity_poly.pdbx_strand_id
1 'polypeptide(L)'
;MKYDLTANIEVTDGLTNGSNCELKLIECKTTSLRPSIIWVKFEDARIGANNRRKYSHLYGRDVEKTWTPMFDIKRSFTYKYKTFERIQFPLRPAAGKTIHKSQGDTLQEVVVSLKSKRKGKIPYIHYVALSRVTSLTGLQILNLNQEAIAVAECVRQELHRLMTDATLQLCFKSLYNLSSNYFKVVFNNSRSLHAHFNDLKSDPNILDADVIGIAESRLISTDENEDFYFPGFEPPVRLDQKQNNFNTRPPHGLVLYYRTDCILHNTFTYSTPHLEFVIADIISSSKGLFQVVFVYKAQHCKLTQLKDALIADLLPDVYLRHPKIIMMGDFNFDLNTGNTSFLKFMRDTFCCSQIVSKPTTSYGTLLDLIFLNFETDVLDSYWSDHKVIYVAIETQ
;
A
#
# COMPACT_ATOMS: atom_id res chain seq x y z
N MET A 1 -5.00 -15.73 -34.98
CA MET A 1 -4.98 -14.31 -35.46
C MET A 1 -5.63 -13.43 -34.40
N LYS A 2 -5.09 -12.24 -34.10
CA LYS A 2 -5.63 -11.35 -33.04
C LYS A 2 -6.84 -10.53 -33.53
N TYR A 3 -7.87 -10.46 -32.70
CA TYR A 3 -9.11 -9.73 -32.91
C TYR A 3 -9.51 -8.96 -31.64
N ASP A 4 -10.28 -7.89 -31.83
CA ASP A 4 -10.92 -7.15 -30.73
C ASP A 4 -12.43 -7.30 -30.83
N LEU A 5 -13.09 -7.32 -29.68
CA LEU A 5 -14.52 -7.07 -29.61
C LEU A 5 -14.86 -5.65 -30.06
N THR A 6 -15.95 -5.50 -30.80
CA THR A 6 -16.45 -4.21 -31.33
C THR A 6 -17.73 -3.73 -30.63
N ALA A 7 -18.13 -4.46 -29.60
CA ALA A 7 -19.38 -4.28 -28.88
C ALA A 7 -19.21 -4.65 -27.41
N ASN A 8 -19.94 -3.95 -26.54
CA ASN A 8 -20.23 -4.45 -25.21
C ASN A 8 -21.32 -5.51 -25.36
N ILE A 9 -20.98 -6.75 -25.06
CA ILE A 9 -21.90 -7.90 -25.12
C ILE A 9 -22.38 -8.21 -23.71
N GLU A 10 -21.45 -8.42 -22.78
CA GLU A 10 -21.73 -8.61 -21.36
C GLU A 10 -20.59 -7.97 -20.56
N VAL A 11 -20.84 -6.77 -20.04
CA VAL A 11 -19.82 -5.96 -19.36
C VAL A 11 -19.37 -6.63 -18.07
N THR A 12 -20.29 -7.27 -17.35
CA THR A 12 -20.00 -7.95 -16.09
C THR A 12 -19.12 -9.20 -16.26
N ASP A 13 -19.08 -9.77 -17.46
CA ASP A 13 -18.26 -10.93 -17.84
C ASP A 13 -17.01 -10.52 -18.63
N GLY A 14 -16.69 -9.22 -18.68
CA GLY A 14 -15.51 -8.70 -19.38
C GLY A 14 -15.60 -8.72 -20.91
N LEU A 15 -16.74 -9.08 -21.50
CA LEU A 15 -16.99 -9.08 -22.95
C LEU A 15 -17.33 -7.66 -23.42
N THR A 16 -16.36 -6.75 -23.30
CA THR A 16 -16.48 -5.32 -23.60
C THR A 16 -15.79 -4.96 -24.92
N ASN A 17 -16.17 -3.82 -25.50
CA ASN A 17 -15.53 -3.28 -26.69
C ASN A 17 -14.04 -3.02 -26.42
N GLY A 18 -13.16 -3.58 -27.25
CA GLY A 18 -11.71 -3.50 -27.09
C GLY A 18 -11.07 -4.72 -26.41
N SER A 19 -11.85 -5.68 -25.87
CA SER A 19 -11.27 -6.91 -25.32
C SER A 19 -10.55 -7.70 -26.42
N ASN A 20 -9.23 -7.85 -26.26
CA ASN A 20 -8.38 -8.60 -27.19
C ASN A 20 -8.63 -10.10 -27.05
N CYS A 21 -8.72 -10.78 -28.18
CA CYS A 21 -8.88 -12.23 -28.26
C CYS A 21 -8.17 -12.80 -29.48
N GLU A 22 -7.98 -14.11 -29.48
CA GLU A 22 -7.42 -14.85 -30.60
C GLU A 22 -8.51 -15.71 -31.23
N LEU A 23 -8.71 -15.56 -32.53
CA LEU A 23 -9.59 -16.45 -33.31
C LEU A 23 -9.00 -17.87 -33.33
N LYS A 24 -9.80 -18.86 -32.92
CA LYS A 24 -9.40 -20.28 -32.86
C LYS A 24 -10.12 -21.15 -33.87
N LEU A 25 -11.45 -21.05 -33.95
CA LEU A 25 -12.26 -21.88 -34.85
C LEU A 25 -13.45 -21.09 -35.40
N ILE A 26 -13.79 -21.34 -36.67
CA ILE A 26 -15.02 -20.88 -37.31
C ILE A 26 -15.86 -22.12 -37.59
N GLU A 27 -17.03 -22.20 -36.97
CA GLU A 27 -17.92 -23.36 -37.06
C GLU A 27 -19.16 -23.03 -37.88
N CYS A 28 -19.46 -23.86 -38.88
CA CYS A 28 -20.68 -23.80 -39.68
C CYS A 28 -21.58 -25.00 -39.30
N LYS A 29 -22.69 -24.77 -38.60
CA LYS A 29 -23.58 -25.84 -38.13
C LYS A 29 -24.56 -26.37 -39.17
N THR A 30 -24.71 -25.64 -40.27
CA THR A 30 -25.58 -26.00 -41.38
C THR A 30 -24.73 -26.26 -42.61
N THR A 31 -25.30 -26.91 -43.63
CA THR A 31 -24.68 -27.05 -44.96
C THR A 31 -24.46 -25.70 -45.68
N SER A 32 -24.86 -24.58 -45.05
CA SER A 32 -24.60 -23.24 -45.57
C SER A 32 -23.15 -22.82 -45.35
N LEU A 33 -22.65 -21.97 -46.25
CA LEU A 33 -21.36 -21.30 -46.13
C LEU A 33 -21.31 -20.22 -45.04
N ARG A 34 -22.41 -20.00 -44.28
CA ARG A 34 -22.49 -18.96 -43.25
C ARG A 34 -21.98 -19.49 -41.90
N PRO A 35 -20.94 -18.89 -41.32
CA PRO A 35 -20.50 -19.22 -39.97
C PRO A 35 -21.63 -19.07 -38.95
N SER A 36 -21.78 -20.06 -38.09
CA SER A 36 -22.77 -20.08 -37.00
C SER A 36 -22.14 -19.65 -35.68
N ILE A 37 -20.91 -20.08 -35.41
CA ILE A 37 -20.18 -19.77 -34.18
C ILE A 37 -18.73 -19.42 -34.52
N ILE A 38 -18.23 -18.36 -33.90
CA ILE A 38 -16.80 -18.05 -33.89
C ILE A 38 -16.25 -18.32 -32.50
N TRP A 39 -15.30 -19.23 -32.38
CA TRP A 39 -14.64 -19.54 -31.13
C TRP A 39 -13.38 -18.70 -30.97
N VAL A 40 -13.31 -17.96 -29.87
CA VAL A 40 -12.18 -17.07 -29.55
C VAL A 40 -11.57 -17.39 -28.19
N LYS A 41 -10.27 -17.20 -28.03
CA LYS A 41 -9.57 -17.31 -26.75
C LYS A 41 -9.15 -15.92 -26.27
N PHE A 42 -9.60 -15.51 -25.09
CA PHE A 42 -9.15 -14.26 -24.46
C PHE A 42 -7.79 -14.46 -23.78
N GLU A 43 -7.00 -13.39 -23.69
CA GLU A 43 -5.72 -13.41 -22.95
C GLU A 43 -5.95 -13.61 -21.44
N ASP A 44 -6.98 -12.94 -20.87
CA ASP A 44 -7.44 -13.19 -19.51
C ASP A 44 -8.55 -14.27 -19.50
N ALA A 45 -8.27 -15.39 -18.85
CA ALA A 45 -9.19 -16.53 -18.75
C ALA A 45 -10.50 -16.20 -18.00
N ARG A 46 -10.55 -15.13 -17.20
CA ARG A 46 -11.76 -14.68 -16.51
C ARG A 46 -12.79 -14.09 -17.46
N ILE A 47 -12.34 -13.49 -18.57
CA ILE A 47 -13.23 -12.89 -19.56
C ILE A 47 -14.06 -13.99 -20.24
N GLY A 48 -15.38 -13.79 -20.32
CA GLY A 48 -16.31 -14.71 -20.96
C GLY A 48 -16.63 -15.95 -20.13
N ALA A 49 -16.24 -16.03 -18.85
CA ALA A 49 -16.44 -17.22 -18.03
C ALA A 49 -17.92 -17.57 -17.82
N ASN A 50 -18.79 -16.57 -17.64
CA ASN A 50 -20.23 -16.77 -17.58
C ASN A 50 -20.78 -17.21 -18.93
N ASN A 51 -20.34 -16.59 -20.00
CA ASN A 51 -20.73 -16.93 -21.37
C ASN A 51 -20.37 -18.39 -21.71
N ARG A 52 -19.16 -18.85 -21.35
CA ARG A 52 -18.75 -20.24 -21.54
C ARG A 52 -19.62 -21.23 -20.77
N ARG A 53 -20.01 -20.91 -19.53
CA ARG A 53 -20.94 -21.73 -18.73
C ARG A 53 -22.33 -21.79 -19.36
N LYS A 54 -22.88 -20.64 -19.74
CA LYS A 54 -24.20 -20.50 -20.38
C LYS A 54 -24.31 -21.34 -21.66
N TYR A 55 -23.26 -21.35 -22.46
CA TYR A 55 -23.20 -22.04 -23.76
C TYR A 55 -22.42 -23.37 -23.71
N SER A 56 -22.29 -23.97 -22.53
CA SER A 56 -21.55 -25.24 -22.32
C SER A 56 -22.05 -26.41 -23.18
N HIS A 57 -23.34 -26.43 -23.52
CA HIS A 57 -23.94 -27.44 -24.39
C HIS A 57 -23.46 -27.37 -25.86
N LEU A 58 -22.78 -26.29 -26.28
CA LEU A 58 -22.28 -26.13 -27.64
C LEU A 58 -20.87 -26.72 -27.84
N TYR A 59 -20.18 -27.14 -26.78
CA TYR A 59 -18.81 -27.64 -26.88
C TYR A 59 -18.79 -29.09 -27.37
N GLY A 60 -18.19 -29.29 -28.55
CA GLY A 60 -17.88 -30.60 -29.11
C GLY A 60 -16.53 -31.15 -28.65
N ARG A 61 -16.10 -32.29 -29.21
CA ARG A 61 -14.78 -32.89 -28.91
C ARG A 61 -13.62 -32.02 -29.35
N ASP A 62 -13.79 -31.23 -30.40
CA ASP A 62 -12.74 -30.42 -31.03
C ASP A 62 -12.68 -28.97 -30.54
N VAL A 63 -13.42 -28.63 -29.48
CA VAL A 63 -13.49 -27.27 -28.92
C VAL A 63 -12.96 -27.28 -27.48
N GLU A 64 -11.88 -26.55 -27.23
CA GLU A 64 -11.36 -26.42 -25.87
C GLU A 64 -12.32 -25.62 -24.97
N LYS A 65 -12.46 -26.05 -23.71
CA LYS A 65 -13.29 -25.37 -22.70
C LYS A 65 -12.87 -23.93 -22.37
N THR A 66 -11.68 -23.52 -22.81
CA THR A 66 -11.18 -22.14 -22.63
C THR A 66 -11.66 -21.20 -23.72
N TRP A 67 -12.17 -21.72 -24.84
CA TRP A 67 -12.62 -20.91 -25.97
C TRP A 67 -14.03 -20.42 -25.73
N THR A 68 -14.27 -19.13 -25.96
CA THR A 68 -15.55 -18.49 -25.76
C THR A 68 -16.32 -18.44 -27.08
N PRO A 69 -17.57 -18.93 -27.14
CA PRO A 69 -18.37 -18.86 -28.35
C PRO A 69 -18.88 -17.44 -28.57
N MET A 70 -18.67 -16.94 -29.79
CA MET A 70 -19.14 -15.63 -30.25
C MET A 70 -20.20 -15.81 -31.32
N PHE A 71 -21.26 -15.03 -31.21
CA PHE A 71 -22.41 -15.04 -32.12
C PHE A 71 -22.50 -13.70 -32.87
N ASP A 72 -23.24 -13.68 -33.97
CA ASP A 72 -23.54 -12.44 -34.65
C ASP A 72 -24.51 -11.58 -33.84
N ILE A 73 -24.32 -10.27 -33.93
CA ILE A 73 -25.17 -9.27 -33.30
C ILE A 73 -25.87 -8.45 -34.38
N LYS A 74 -27.12 -8.11 -34.12
CA LYS A 74 -27.90 -7.19 -34.94
C LYS A 74 -27.73 -5.78 -34.39
N ARG A 75 -27.34 -4.83 -35.26
CA ARG A 75 -27.30 -3.40 -34.95
C ARG A 75 -28.09 -2.62 -35.97
N SER A 76 -28.94 -1.71 -35.49
CA SER A 76 -29.70 -0.80 -36.34
C SER A 76 -29.10 0.60 -36.24
N PHE A 77 -28.97 1.28 -37.37
CA PHE A 77 -28.47 2.65 -37.43
C PHE A 77 -29.19 3.44 -38.52
N THR A 78 -29.30 4.75 -38.31
CA THR A 78 -29.95 5.66 -39.27
C THR A 78 -28.89 6.36 -40.09
N TYR A 79 -29.02 6.29 -41.42
CA TYR A 79 -28.17 7.04 -42.34
C TYR A 79 -29.05 7.65 -43.44
N LYS A 80 -28.91 8.96 -43.67
CA LYS A 80 -29.74 9.72 -44.62
C LYS A 80 -31.25 9.43 -44.46
N TYR A 81 -31.74 9.53 -43.22
CA TYR A 81 -33.15 9.33 -42.84
C TYR A 81 -33.72 7.93 -43.12
N LYS A 82 -32.87 6.94 -43.44
CA LYS A 82 -33.26 5.53 -43.58
C LYS A 82 -32.63 4.70 -42.47
N THR A 83 -33.39 3.75 -41.94
CA THR A 83 -32.92 2.79 -40.95
C THR A 83 -32.34 1.58 -41.66
N PHE A 84 -31.09 1.24 -41.33
CA PHE A 84 -30.40 0.06 -41.82
C PHE A 84 -30.15 -0.90 -40.66
N GLU A 85 -30.23 -2.19 -40.95
CA GLU A 85 -29.90 -3.24 -40.00
C GLU A 85 -28.68 -4.03 -40.49
N ARG A 86 -27.72 -4.22 -39.60
CA ARG A 86 -26.49 -4.97 -39.89
C ARG A 86 -26.37 -6.13 -38.91
N ILE A 87 -26.23 -7.33 -39.46
CA ILE A 87 -25.97 -8.55 -38.71
C ILE A 87 -24.52 -8.95 -38.96
N GLN A 88 -23.70 -8.97 -37.91
CA GLN A 88 -22.29 -9.30 -38.01
C GLN A 88 -21.75 -9.84 -36.69
N PHE A 89 -20.71 -10.67 -36.73
CA PHE A 89 -19.96 -11.01 -35.53
C PHE A 89 -19.31 -9.74 -34.95
N PRO A 90 -19.33 -9.54 -33.62
CA PRO A 90 -18.79 -8.36 -32.96
C PRO A 90 -17.26 -8.40 -32.88
N LEU A 91 -16.56 -8.87 -33.91
CA LEU A 91 -15.12 -9.03 -33.96
C LEU A 91 -14.51 -8.20 -35.10
N ARG A 92 -13.32 -7.63 -34.88
CA ARG A 92 -12.49 -7.02 -35.93
C ARG A 92 -11.04 -7.48 -35.80
N PRO A 93 -10.29 -7.64 -36.91
CA PRO A 93 -8.85 -7.87 -36.82
C PRO A 93 -8.16 -6.76 -36.01
N ALA A 94 -7.25 -7.15 -35.11
CA ALA A 94 -6.61 -6.25 -34.15
C ALA A 94 -5.07 -6.35 -34.15
N ALA A 95 -4.49 -7.12 -35.06
CA ALA A 95 -3.04 -7.22 -35.22
C ALA A 95 -2.38 -5.88 -35.62
N GLY A 96 -3.13 -5.00 -36.29
CA GLY A 96 -2.72 -3.64 -36.59
C GLY A 96 -3.81 -2.66 -36.18
N LYS A 97 -3.45 -1.65 -35.38
CA LYS A 97 -4.37 -0.58 -34.95
C LYS A 97 -3.67 0.76 -35.01
N THR A 98 -4.46 1.83 -35.11
CA THR A 98 -3.90 3.19 -35.05
C THR A 98 -3.50 3.52 -33.61
N ILE A 99 -2.49 4.37 -33.44
CA ILE A 99 -2.01 4.79 -32.11
C ILE A 99 -3.16 5.36 -31.26
N HIS A 100 -4.09 6.12 -31.85
CA HIS A 100 -5.26 6.62 -31.13
C HIS A 100 -6.17 5.52 -30.60
N LYS A 101 -6.30 4.39 -31.32
CA LYS A 101 -7.11 3.25 -30.88
C LYS A 101 -6.42 2.41 -29.82
N SER A 102 -5.10 2.50 -29.70
CA SER A 102 -4.34 1.78 -28.68
C SER A 102 -4.18 2.55 -27.37
N GLN A 103 -4.75 3.75 -27.20
CA GLN A 103 -4.51 4.59 -26.03
C GLN A 103 -4.82 3.92 -24.68
N GLY A 104 -5.81 3.02 -24.64
CA GLY A 104 -6.17 2.25 -23.45
C GLY A 104 -5.51 0.86 -23.37
N ASP A 105 -4.67 0.51 -24.33
CA ASP A 105 -4.07 -0.82 -24.40
C ASP A 105 -2.81 -0.90 -23.54
N THR A 106 -2.58 -2.09 -22.99
CA THR A 106 -1.32 -2.53 -22.40
C THR A 106 -0.84 -3.75 -23.18
N LEU A 107 0.33 -3.67 -23.80
CA LEU A 107 0.87 -4.65 -24.74
C LEU A 107 2.23 -5.15 -24.25
N GLN A 108 2.52 -6.44 -24.46
CA GLN A 108 3.85 -6.99 -24.15
C GLN A 108 4.86 -6.67 -25.26
N GLU A 109 4.42 -6.75 -26.51
CA GLU A 109 5.26 -6.53 -27.69
C GLU A 109 4.51 -5.67 -28.71
N VAL A 110 5.21 -4.73 -29.34
CA VAL A 110 4.64 -3.84 -30.36
C VAL A 110 5.68 -3.43 -31.39
N VAL A 111 5.24 -3.42 -32.66
CA VAL A 111 5.95 -2.76 -33.76
C VAL A 111 5.22 -1.45 -34.08
N VAL A 112 5.85 -0.32 -33.79
CA VAL A 112 5.26 1.01 -33.98
C VAL A 112 5.89 1.72 -35.16
N SER A 113 5.07 2.20 -36.11
CA SER A 113 5.54 3.07 -37.19
C SER A 113 5.16 4.51 -36.90
N LEU A 114 6.16 5.37 -36.72
CA LEU A 114 5.99 6.80 -36.41
C LEU A 114 6.21 7.71 -37.62
N LYS A 115 6.01 7.15 -38.83
CA LYS A 115 6.11 7.88 -40.08
C LYS A 115 5.02 8.96 -40.15
N SER A 116 5.39 10.23 -40.08
CA SER A 116 4.48 11.34 -40.37
C SER A 116 4.76 11.92 -41.76
N LYS A 117 3.74 11.95 -42.61
CA LYS A 117 3.72 12.69 -43.89
C LYS A 117 2.96 14.02 -43.80
N ARG A 118 2.27 14.27 -42.68
CA ARG A 118 1.40 15.44 -42.51
C ARG A 118 2.22 16.62 -41.99
N LYS A 119 1.96 17.82 -42.52
CA LYS A 119 2.60 19.08 -42.07
C LYS A 119 2.24 19.46 -40.63
N GLY A 120 1.17 18.92 -40.06
CA GLY A 120 0.76 19.17 -38.67
C GLY A 120 1.35 18.15 -37.69
N LYS A 121 1.94 18.64 -36.59
CA LYS A 121 2.29 17.81 -35.44
C LYS A 121 1.01 17.49 -34.67
N ILE A 122 0.80 16.21 -34.35
CA ILE A 122 -0.24 15.80 -33.40
C ILE A 122 0.50 15.66 -32.07
N PRO A 123 0.32 16.59 -31.11
CA PRO A 123 0.90 16.43 -29.78
C PRO A 123 0.48 15.08 -29.19
N TYR A 124 1.14 14.59 -28.14
CA TYR A 124 0.84 13.31 -27.46
C TYR A 124 0.96 11.99 -28.27
N ILE A 125 0.99 12.00 -29.60
CA ILE A 125 0.93 10.74 -30.39
C ILE A 125 2.13 9.82 -30.12
N HIS A 126 3.34 10.37 -30.05
CA HIS A 126 4.54 9.59 -29.73
C HIS A 126 4.49 9.05 -28.30
N TYR A 127 4.01 9.86 -27.34
CA TYR A 127 3.82 9.40 -25.96
C TYR A 127 2.86 8.21 -25.91
N VAL A 128 1.66 8.36 -26.51
CA VAL A 128 0.67 7.28 -26.53
C VAL A 128 1.26 6.04 -27.18
N ALA A 129 1.96 6.18 -28.31
CA ALA A 129 2.49 5.03 -29.05
C ALA A 129 3.56 4.24 -28.28
N LEU A 130 4.44 4.95 -27.57
CA LEU A 130 5.58 4.36 -26.86
C LEU A 130 5.21 3.88 -25.46
N SER A 131 4.16 4.44 -24.85
CA SER A 131 3.79 4.12 -23.47
C SER A 131 2.80 2.95 -23.34
N ARG A 132 2.44 2.24 -24.42
CA ARG A 132 1.53 1.08 -24.34
C ARG A 132 2.27 -0.22 -24.05
N VAL A 133 3.58 -0.26 -24.31
CA VAL A 133 4.41 -1.45 -24.12
C VAL A 133 4.92 -1.49 -22.67
N THR A 134 4.93 -2.68 -22.09
CA THR A 134 5.34 -2.90 -20.68
C THR A 134 6.86 -2.94 -20.48
N SER A 135 7.63 -3.11 -21.56
CA SER A 135 9.08 -3.22 -21.51
C SER A 135 9.75 -2.66 -22.77
N LEU A 136 10.99 -2.20 -22.64
CA LEU A 136 11.78 -1.72 -23.78
C LEU A 136 12.13 -2.85 -24.77
N THR A 137 12.33 -4.08 -24.27
CA THR A 137 12.66 -5.25 -25.11
C THR A 137 11.52 -5.63 -26.04
N GLY A 138 10.27 -5.39 -25.64
CA GLY A 138 9.09 -5.61 -26.48
C GLY A 138 8.81 -4.50 -27.50
N LEU A 139 9.63 -3.46 -27.59
CA LEU A 139 9.38 -2.29 -28.43
C LEU A 139 10.26 -2.28 -29.69
N GLN A 140 9.64 -2.29 -30.87
CA GLN A 140 10.32 -2.04 -32.13
C GLN A 140 9.77 -0.78 -32.81
N ILE A 141 10.65 0.21 -33.01
CA ILE A 141 10.28 1.49 -33.64
C ILE A 141 10.70 1.48 -35.11
N LEU A 142 9.74 1.73 -36.00
CA LEU A 142 9.94 1.93 -37.42
C LEU A 142 9.74 3.41 -37.78
N ASN A 143 10.62 3.95 -38.63
CA ASN A 143 10.49 5.29 -39.21
C ASN A 143 10.23 6.40 -38.17
N LEU A 144 11.06 6.48 -37.12
CA LEU A 144 10.95 7.52 -36.10
C LEU A 144 11.08 8.92 -36.75
N ASN A 145 10.03 9.73 -36.66
CA ASN A 145 10.10 11.15 -37.01
C ASN A 145 10.25 11.98 -35.71
N GLN A 146 11.49 12.39 -35.42
CA GLN A 146 11.82 13.20 -34.24
C GLN A 146 11.27 14.62 -34.35
N GLU A 147 11.28 15.22 -35.53
CA GLU A 147 10.76 16.58 -35.76
C GLU A 147 9.26 16.70 -35.46
N ALA A 148 8.52 15.60 -35.60
CA ALA A 148 7.10 15.52 -35.29
C ALA A 148 6.78 15.38 -33.80
N ILE A 149 7.78 15.15 -32.93
CA ILE A 149 7.57 15.11 -31.48
C ILE A 149 7.12 16.50 -31.01
N ALA A 150 5.98 16.53 -30.33
CA ALA A 150 5.40 17.76 -29.82
C ALA A 150 4.65 17.51 -28.52
N VAL A 151 4.66 18.53 -27.65
CA VAL A 151 3.88 18.58 -26.42
C VAL A 151 2.87 19.72 -26.58
N ALA A 152 1.64 19.49 -26.15
CA ALA A 152 0.62 20.53 -26.17
C ALA A 152 0.84 21.51 -25.00
N GLU A 153 0.79 22.81 -25.28
CA GLU A 153 1.06 23.83 -24.25
C GLU A 153 0.05 23.78 -23.10
N CYS A 154 -1.21 23.45 -23.38
CA CYS A 154 -2.22 23.25 -22.35
C CYS A 154 -1.87 22.13 -21.35
N VAL A 155 -1.16 21.08 -21.78
CA VAL A 155 -0.70 20.00 -20.89
C VAL A 155 0.43 20.50 -19.99
N ARG A 156 1.32 21.35 -20.52
CA ARG A 156 2.38 21.97 -19.71
C ARG A 156 1.82 22.91 -18.66
N GLN A 157 0.85 23.75 -19.06
CA GLN A 157 0.15 24.65 -18.15
C GLN A 157 -0.58 23.87 -17.05
N GLU A 158 -1.27 22.78 -17.41
CA GLU A 158 -1.98 21.96 -16.43
C GLU A 158 -1.02 21.23 -15.48
N LEU A 159 0.09 20.68 -15.98
CA LEU A 159 1.12 20.09 -15.12
C LEU A 159 1.71 21.12 -14.16
N HIS A 160 1.98 22.34 -14.63
CA HIS A 160 2.44 23.43 -13.76
C HIS A 160 1.42 23.72 -12.66
N ARG A 161 0.15 23.92 -13.02
CA ARG A 161 -0.95 24.15 -12.07
C ARG A 161 -1.07 23.03 -11.03
N LEU A 162 -0.97 21.77 -11.45
CA LEU A 162 -1.03 20.61 -10.54
C LEU A 162 0.16 20.58 -9.56
N MET A 163 1.33 21.05 -9.99
CA MET A 163 2.54 21.07 -9.18
C MET A 163 2.64 22.29 -8.26
N THR A 164 1.95 23.40 -8.58
CA THR A 164 2.05 24.65 -7.80
C THR A 164 0.78 24.98 -7.03
N ASP A 165 -0.39 24.94 -7.68
CA ASP A 165 -1.62 25.56 -7.18
C ASP A 165 -2.64 24.51 -6.71
N ALA A 166 -2.55 23.30 -7.25
CA ALA A 166 -3.46 22.20 -6.98
C ALA A 166 -2.72 20.96 -6.46
N THR A 167 -1.65 21.19 -5.70
CA THR A 167 -0.98 20.12 -4.96
C THR A 167 -1.98 19.49 -3.99
N LEU A 168 -1.98 18.16 -3.93
CA LEU A 168 -2.82 17.41 -3.02
C LEU A 168 -2.52 17.84 -1.57
N GLN A 169 -3.50 18.45 -0.91
CA GLN A 169 -3.42 18.71 0.51
C GLN A 169 -3.71 17.40 1.23
N LEU A 170 -2.71 16.88 1.96
CA LEU A 170 -2.89 15.69 2.76
C LEU A 170 -3.94 15.97 3.83
N CYS A 171 -4.82 15.01 4.08
CA CYS A 171 -5.84 15.09 5.14
C CYS A 171 -5.25 14.91 6.56
N PHE A 172 -3.92 14.89 6.66
CA PHE A 172 -3.17 14.75 7.89
C PHE A 172 -1.90 15.62 7.86
N LYS A 173 -1.41 16.00 9.04
CA LYS A 173 -0.18 16.76 9.19
C LYS A 173 1.00 15.79 9.31
N SER A 174 1.83 15.70 8.29
CA SER A 174 3.01 14.82 8.31
C SER A 174 4.03 15.27 9.35
N LEU A 175 4.71 14.31 9.99
CA LEU A 175 5.65 14.55 11.08
C LEU A 175 6.85 15.40 10.62
N TYR A 176 7.35 15.11 9.41
CA TYR A 176 8.44 15.86 8.75
C TYR A 176 8.11 17.30 8.37
N ASN A 177 6.84 17.70 8.43
CA ASN A 177 6.44 19.10 8.24
C ASN A 177 6.37 19.88 9.56
N LEU A 178 6.56 19.23 10.71
CA LEU A 178 6.66 19.91 12.01
C LEU A 178 8.04 20.55 12.17
N SER A 179 8.08 21.72 12.83
CA SER A 179 9.33 22.44 13.07
C SER A 179 10.32 21.61 13.91
N SER A 180 11.60 21.94 13.80
CA SER A 180 12.68 21.29 14.55
C SER A 180 12.58 21.47 16.07
N ASN A 181 11.73 22.38 16.54
CA ASN A 181 11.51 22.64 17.95
C ASN A 181 10.59 21.60 18.60
N TYR A 182 10.08 20.64 17.84
CA TYR A 182 9.29 19.54 18.39
C TYR A 182 10.18 18.34 18.72
N PHE A 183 10.01 17.76 19.90
CA PHE A 183 10.51 16.42 20.21
C PHE A 183 9.50 15.37 19.74
N LYS A 184 9.94 14.47 18.86
CA LYS A 184 9.10 13.60 18.06
C LYS A 184 9.40 12.14 18.41
N VAL A 185 8.40 11.41 18.90
CA VAL A 185 8.55 9.96 19.18
C VAL A 185 7.53 9.19 18.36
N VAL A 186 7.99 8.12 17.70
CA VAL A 186 7.17 7.25 16.86
C VAL A 186 7.17 5.84 17.44
N PHE A 187 6.04 5.14 17.36
CA PHE A 187 5.93 3.72 17.66
C PHE A 187 5.17 2.94 16.59
N ASN A 188 5.65 1.74 16.26
CA ASN A 188 4.97 0.82 15.36
C ASN A 188 5.13 -0.64 15.80
N ASN A 189 4.01 -1.38 15.90
CA ASN A 189 4.07 -2.83 15.86
C ASN A 189 4.26 -3.28 14.41
N SER A 190 5.49 -3.70 14.09
CA SER A 190 5.90 -4.07 12.74
C SER A 190 5.57 -5.52 12.37
N ARG A 191 5.25 -6.37 13.35
CA ARG A 191 5.06 -7.83 13.24
C ARG A 191 6.26 -8.62 12.72
N SER A 192 7.20 -8.00 12.04
CA SER A 192 8.46 -8.57 11.58
C SER A 192 9.32 -7.44 11.06
N LEU A 193 10.37 -7.08 11.80
CA LEU A 193 11.29 -6.04 11.36
C LEU A 193 12.02 -6.49 10.09
N HIS A 194 12.42 -7.76 9.99
CA HIS A 194 12.99 -8.35 8.76
C HIS A 194 12.14 -8.10 7.51
N ALA A 195 10.83 -8.27 7.60
CA ALA A 195 9.94 -8.15 6.44
C ALA A 195 9.73 -6.70 6.01
N HIS A 196 9.71 -5.77 6.97
CA HIS A 196 9.23 -4.40 6.77
C HIS A 196 10.30 -3.33 6.99
N PHE A 197 11.56 -3.71 7.25
CA PHE A 197 12.62 -2.75 7.54
C PHE A 197 12.83 -1.75 6.40
N ASN A 198 12.83 -2.20 5.14
CA ASN A 198 12.98 -1.30 3.99
C ASN A 198 11.81 -0.33 3.86
N ASP A 199 10.60 -0.77 4.20
CA ASP A 199 9.40 0.09 4.20
C ASP A 199 9.57 1.18 5.28
N LEU A 200 9.88 0.79 6.52
CA LEU A 200 10.12 1.70 7.64
C LEU A 200 11.26 2.68 7.34
N LYS A 201 12.36 2.19 6.75
CA LYS A 201 13.54 2.98 6.39
C LYS A 201 13.27 3.97 5.25
N SER A 202 12.24 3.73 4.47
CA SER A 202 11.82 4.64 3.40
C SER A 202 10.78 5.67 3.83
N ASP A 203 10.17 5.53 5.02
CA ASP A 203 9.13 6.43 5.48
C ASP A 203 9.71 7.74 6.07
N PRO A 204 9.40 8.91 5.48
CA PRO A 204 9.95 10.18 5.93
C PRO A 204 9.43 10.62 7.31
N ASN A 205 8.26 10.16 7.76
CA ASN A 205 7.78 10.47 9.11
C ASN A 205 8.57 9.72 10.16
N ILE A 206 8.86 8.43 9.93
CA ILE A 206 9.69 7.64 10.84
C ILE A 206 11.09 8.23 10.93
N LEU A 207 11.71 8.53 9.79
CA LEU A 207 13.06 9.08 9.76
C LEU A 207 13.17 10.47 10.39
N ASP A 208 12.09 11.26 10.40
CA ASP A 208 12.06 12.59 11.02
C ASP A 208 11.87 12.54 12.56
N ALA A 209 11.57 11.37 13.14
CA ALA A 209 11.48 11.21 14.58
C ALA A 209 12.83 11.41 15.30
N ASP A 210 12.78 11.79 16.57
CA ASP A 210 13.91 11.81 17.49
C ASP A 210 14.14 10.42 18.12
N VAL A 211 13.04 9.70 18.37
CA VAL A 211 13.03 8.36 18.97
C VAL A 211 12.02 7.48 18.27
N ILE A 212 12.39 6.24 17.96
CA ILE A 212 11.53 5.25 17.28
C ILE A 212 11.45 3.99 18.15
N GLY A 213 10.22 3.52 18.42
CA GLY A 213 9.95 2.25 19.06
C GLY A 213 9.32 1.27 18.09
N ILE A 214 9.85 0.05 18.02
CA ILE A 214 9.31 -1.02 17.19
C ILE A 214 8.93 -2.20 18.07
N ALA A 215 7.71 -2.70 17.92
CA ALA A 215 7.24 -3.94 18.55
C ALA A 215 7.09 -5.08 17.56
N GLU A 216 7.08 -6.30 18.10
CA GLU A 216 7.15 -7.57 17.36
C GLU A 216 8.24 -7.54 16.30
N SER A 217 9.45 -7.12 16.71
CA SER A 217 10.60 -7.08 15.80
C SER A 217 10.95 -8.49 15.28
N ARG A 218 10.72 -9.52 16.12
CA ARG A 218 11.05 -10.93 15.87
C ARG A 218 12.52 -11.16 15.57
N LEU A 219 13.36 -10.24 16.03
CA LEU A 219 14.80 -10.39 16.00
C LEU A 219 15.25 -11.41 17.06
N ILE A 220 16.42 -11.99 16.81
CA ILE A 220 17.11 -12.91 17.70
C ILE A 220 18.56 -12.49 17.84
N SER A 221 19.24 -13.01 18.86
CA SER A 221 20.62 -12.62 19.20
C SER A 221 21.66 -12.84 18.10
N THR A 222 21.35 -13.62 17.06
CA THR A 222 22.24 -13.84 15.91
C THR A 222 22.01 -12.85 14.76
N ASP A 223 20.97 -12.01 14.84
CA ASP A 223 20.79 -10.91 13.89
C ASP A 223 21.76 -9.79 14.23
N GLU A 224 22.45 -9.25 13.23
CA GLU A 224 23.39 -8.14 13.39
C GLU A 224 22.66 -6.80 13.39
N ASN A 225 23.16 -5.81 14.13
CA ASN A 225 22.51 -4.51 14.25
C ASN A 225 22.62 -3.68 12.95
N GLU A 226 23.67 -3.91 12.18
CA GLU A 226 24.00 -3.23 10.93
C GLU A 226 22.91 -3.43 9.88
N ASP A 227 22.26 -4.60 9.88
CA ASP A 227 21.15 -4.92 8.98
C ASP A 227 19.90 -4.07 9.26
N PHE A 228 19.80 -3.53 10.49
CA PHE A 228 18.65 -2.78 10.98
C PHE A 228 19.00 -1.31 11.30
N TYR A 229 20.03 -0.76 10.67
CA TYR A 229 20.46 0.62 10.90
C TYR A 229 19.60 1.67 10.16
N PHE A 230 18.95 2.56 10.91
CA PHE A 230 18.30 3.76 10.37
C PHE A 230 19.32 4.90 10.18
N PRO A 231 19.38 5.54 9.00
CA PRO A 231 20.29 6.65 8.76
C PRO A 231 20.06 7.82 9.74
N GLY A 232 21.12 8.26 10.42
CA GLY A 232 21.06 9.38 11.38
C GLY A 232 20.54 9.00 12.78
N PHE A 233 20.50 7.71 13.09
CA PHE A 233 20.20 7.17 14.41
C PHE A 233 21.42 6.42 14.96
N GLU A 234 21.47 6.26 16.28
CA GLU A 234 22.43 5.36 16.93
C GLU A 234 22.03 3.88 16.70
N PRO A 235 22.95 2.92 16.90
CA PRO A 235 22.63 1.50 16.81
C PRO A 235 21.43 1.11 17.69
N PRO A 236 20.55 0.19 17.22
CA PRO A 236 19.33 -0.17 17.94
C PRO A 236 19.62 -0.75 19.32
N VAL A 237 18.87 -0.25 20.32
CA VAL A 237 18.75 -0.90 21.63
C VAL A 237 17.67 -1.97 21.52
N ARG A 238 18.08 -3.23 21.64
CA ARG A 238 17.22 -4.39 21.39
C ARG A 238 16.86 -5.12 22.66
N LEU A 239 15.58 -5.41 22.80
CA LEU A 239 15.03 -6.39 23.72
C LEU A 239 14.48 -7.55 22.89
N ASP A 240 15.37 -8.47 22.53
CA ASP A 240 14.98 -9.69 21.83
C ASP A 240 14.33 -10.67 22.80
N GLN A 241 13.21 -11.26 22.40
CA GLN A 241 12.59 -12.31 23.20
C GLN A 241 13.46 -13.58 23.19
N LYS A 242 13.59 -14.23 24.35
CA LYS A 242 14.31 -15.51 24.46
C LYS A 242 13.69 -16.58 23.56
N GLN A 243 14.52 -17.20 22.74
CA GLN A 243 14.09 -18.24 21.81
C GLN A 243 13.90 -19.57 22.56
N ASN A 244 12.67 -20.10 22.53
CA ASN A 244 12.36 -21.42 23.11
C ASN A 244 12.59 -22.57 22.11
N ASN A 245 12.58 -22.29 20.80
CA ASN A 245 12.78 -23.28 19.75
C ASN A 245 13.67 -22.69 18.64
N PHE A 246 14.84 -23.29 18.40
CA PHE A 246 15.84 -22.83 17.43
C PHE A 246 15.32 -22.76 15.98
N ASN A 247 14.26 -23.50 15.64
CA ASN A 247 13.70 -23.53 14.29
C ASN A 247 12.65 -22.44 14.03
N THR A 248 12.24 -21.69 15.06
CA THR A 248 11.19 -20.66 14.94
C THR A 248 11.62 -19.38 15.62
N ARG A 249 11.49 -18.25 14.93
CA ARG A 249 11.70 -16.94 15.53
C ARG A 249 10.60 -16.65 16.57
N PRO A 250 10.94 -16.01 17.69
CA PRO A 250 9.96 -15.60 18.67
C PRO A 250 8.97 -14.59 18.05
N PRO A 251 7.71 -14.57 18.51
CA PRO A 251 6.70 -13.64 17.99
C PRO A 251 6.86 -12.20 18.49
N HIS A 252 7.63 -11.98 19.56
CA HIS A 252 7.74 -10.69 20.25
C HIS A 252 9.14 -10.08 20.12
N GLY A 253 9.40 -9.01 20.88
CA GLY A 253 10.63 -8.22 20.84
C GLY A 253 10.35 -6.74 20.65
N LEU A 254 11.09 -5.92 21.41
CA LEU A 254 11.06 -4.46 21.33
C LEU A 254 12.41 -3.95 20.82
N VAL A 255 12.38 -2.91 19.99
CA VAL A 255 13.59 -2.22 19.52
C VAL A 255 13.39 -0.72 19.67
N LEU A 256 14.39 -0.05 20.25
CA LEU A 256 14.44 1.39 20.42
C LEU A 256 15.58 1.96 19.57
N TYR A 257 15.27 3.01 18.80
CA TYR A 257 16.23 3.86 18.11
C TYR A 257 16.13 5.27 18.64
N TYR A 258 17.25 5.99 18.67
CA TYR A 258 17.31 7.39 19.02
C TYR A 258 18.30 8.11 18.10
N ARG A 259 18.06 9.39 17.82
CA ARG A 259 18.88 10.19 16.92
C ARG A 259 20.31 10.35 17.44
N THR A 260 21.27 10.46 16.53
CA THR A 260 22.71 10.64 16.84
C THR A 260 23.03 11.96 17.56
N ASP A 261 22.13 12.95 17.52
CA ASP A 261 22.27 14.22 18.25
C ASP A 261 21.60 14.19 19.65
N CYS A 262 21.04 13.04 20.02
CA CYS A 262 20.50 12.75 21.34
C CYS A 262 21.45 11.84 22.12
N ILE A 263 21.38 11.93 23.45
CA ILE A 263 22.16 11.10 24.37
C ILE A 263 21.21 10.19 25.12
N LEU A 264 21.46 8.88 25.07
CA LEU A 264 20.80 7.90 25.92
C LEU A 264 21.48 7.91 27.30
N HIS A 265 20.83 8.53 28.29
CA HIS A 265 21.39 8.68 29.64
C HIS A 265 21.24 7.39 30.45
N ASN A 266 20.02 6.82 30.48
CA ASN A 266 19.73 5.55 31.12
C ASN A 266 18.82 4.71 30.21
N THR A 267 18.92 3.40 30.34
CA THR A 267 17.94 2.49 29.76
C THR A 267 17.67 1.32 30.71
N PHE A 268 16.42 0.89 30.76
CA PHE A 268 16.00 -0.29 31.50
C PHE A 268 15.09 -1.13 30.61
N THR A 269 15.28 -2.45 30.65
CA THR A 269 14.51 -3.39 29.83
C THR A 269 13.93 -4.49 30.70
N TYR A 270 12.68 -4.85 30.46
CA TYR A 270 12.00 -5.93 31.14
C TYR A 270 11.30 -6.82 30.12
N SER A 271 11.48 -8.14 30.22
CA SER A 271 10.82 -9.10 29.34
C SER A 271 10.32 -10.32 30.11
N THR A 272 9.04 -10.61 29.89
CA THR A 272 8.36 -11.84 30.29
C THR A 272 7.55 -12.37 29.10
N PRO A 273 7.05 -13.61 29.14
CA PRO A 273 6.13 -14.11 28.10
C PRO A 273 4.84 -13.28 27.94
N HIS A 274 4.50 -12.42 28.90
CA HIS A 274 3.24 -11.69 28.95
C HIS A 274 3.39 -10.18 28.70
N LEU A 275 4.55 -9.62 29.03
CA LEU A 275 4.81 -8.18 28.99
C LEU A 275 6.29 -7.93 28.71
N GLU A 276 6.54 -6.98 27.82
CA GLU A 276 7.86 -6.44 27.52
C GLU A 276 7.78 -4.92 27.61
N PHE A 277 8.82 -4.29 28.15
CA PHE A 277 8.96 -2.84 28.06
C PHE A 277 10.42 -2.39 28.06
N VAL A 278 10.64 -1.22 27.47
CA VAL A 278 11.92 -0.52 27.47
C VAL A 278 11.69 0.90 27.97
N ILE A 279 12.41 1.31 29.01
CA ILE A 279 12.50 2.69 29.48
C ILE A 279 13.81 3.27 28.93
N ALA A 280 13.76 4.50 28.45
CA ALA A 280 14.93 5.25 28.01
C ALA A 280 14.83 6.72 28.42
N ASP A 281 15.86 7.21 29.09
CA ASP A 281 16.05 8.63 29.37
C ASP A 281 16.86 9.25 28.22
N ILE A 282 16.20 10.07 27.40
CA ILE A 282 16.78 10.68 26.20
C ILE A 282 17.00 12.16 26.45
N ILE A 283 18.26 12.60 26.34
CA ILE A 283 18.65 14.00 26.41
C ILE A 283 18.87 14.51 24.99
N SER A 284 18.03 15.44 24.55
CA SER A 284 18.27 16.20 23.33
C SER A 284 18.89 17.54 23.68
N SER A 285 20.04 17.86 23.08
CA SER A 285 20.80 19.07 23.36
C SER A 285 19.98 20.37 23.18
N SER A 286 19.00 20.36 22.27
CA SER A 286 18.14 21.50 21.97
C SER A 286 16.74 21.43 22.60
N LYS A 287 16.26 20.25 22.99
CA LYS A 287 14.86 20.01 23.40
C LYS A 287 14.70 19.64 24.89
N GLY A 288 15.80 19.29 25.56
CA GLY A 288 15.85 18.90 26.96
C GLY A 288 15.76 17.39 27.19
N LEU A 289 15.44 17.00 28.43
CA LEU A 289 15.33 15.61 28.87
C LEU A 289 13.89 15.08 28.70
N PHE A 290 13.78 13.85 28.20
CA PHE A 290 12.53 13.11 28.01
C PHE A 290 12.71 11.68 28.54
N GLN A 291 11.69 11.15 29.22
CA GLN A 291 11.63 9.74 29.56
C GLN A 291 10.63 9.05 28.64
N VAL A 292 11.12 8.14 27.79
CA VAL A 292 10.33 7.38 26.82
C VAL A 292 10.20 5.95 27.30
N VAL A 293 8.97 5.43 27.29
CA VAL A 293 8.64 4.06 27.68
C VAL A 293 7.90 3.39 26.53
N PHE A 294 8.49 2.35 25.95
CA PHE A 294 7.82 1.49 24.98
C PHE A 294 7.31 0.24 25.66
N VAL A 295 6.04 -0.10 25.44
CA VAL A 295 5.38 -1.27 26.07
C VAL A 295 4.82 -2.20 25.01
N TYR A 296 5.00 -3.49 25.19
CA TYR A 296 4.31 -4.53 24.43
C TYR A 296 3.67 -5.53 25.39
N LYS A 297 2.34 -5.64 25.36
CA LYS A 297 1.58 -6.62 26.13
C LYS A 297 1.11 -7.74 25.22
N ALA A 298 1.37 -9.00 25.58
CA ALA A 298 0.84 -10.13 24.84
C ALA A 298 -0.70 -10.22 24.92
N GLN A 299 -1.33 -10.79 23.88
CA GLN A 299 -2.79 -10.92 23.79
C GLN A 299 -3.43 -11.68 24.96
N HIS A 300 -2.74 -12.70 25.47
CA HIS A 300 -3.23 -13.57 26.54
C HIS A 300 -2.95 -13.02 27.96
N CYS A 301 -2.24 -11.89 28.08
CA CYS A 301 -1.96 -11.26 29.37
C CYS A 301 -3.24 -10.62 29.94
N LYS A 302 -3.60 -10.97 31.18
CA LYS A 302 -4.78 -10.41 31.85
C LYS A 302 -4.51 -9.00 32.36
N LEU A 303 -5.57 -8.18 32.46
CA LEU A 303 -5.45 -6.80 32.96
C LEU A 303 -4.85 -6.71 34.37
N THR A 304 -5.15 -7.65 35.26
CA THR A 304 -4.57 -7.68 36.61
C THR A 304 -3.06 -7.94 36.56
N GLN A 305 -2.63 -8.93 35.76
CA GLN A 305 -1.20 -9.24 35.57
C GLN A 305 -0.44 -8.05 34.99
N LEU A 306 -1.05 -7.33 34.03
CA LEU A 306 -0.49 -6.09 33.51
C LEU A 306 -0.31 -5.06 34.62
N LYS A 307 -1.36 -4.77 35.40
CA LYS A 307 -1.29 -3.78 36.48
C LYS A 307 -0.24 -4.13 37.54
N ASP A 308 -0.18 -5.40 37.92
CA ASP A 308 0.78 -5.90 38.91
C ASP A 308 2.22 -5.72 38.41
N ALA A 309 2.50 -6.10 37.16
CA ALA A 309 3.82 -5.92 36.55
C ALA A 309 4.18 -4.44 36.37
N LEU A 310 3.23 -3.59 35.97
CA LEU A 310 3.46 -2.14 35.88
C LEU A 310 3.79 -1.53 37.24
N ILE A 311 3.15 -1.97 38.33
CA ILE A 311 3.48 -1.48 39.68
C ILE A 311 4.83 -2.03 40.15
N ALA A 312 5.07 -3.32 39.99
CA ALA A 312 6.24 -3.99 40.57
C ALA A 312 7.53 -3.68 39.79
N ASP A 313 7.44 -3.65 38.47
CA ASP A 313 8.63 -3.69 37.59
C ASP A 313 8.82 -2.39 36.76
N LEU A 314 7.76 -1.61 36.52
CA LEU A 314 7.87 -0.36 35.73
C LEU A 314 7.90 0.89 36.62
N LEU A 315 6.97 0.98 37.56
CA LEU A 315 6.80 2.15 38.43
C LEU A 315 8.07 2.58 39.19
N PRO A 316 8.94 1.68 39.69
CA PRO A 316 10.16 2.07 40.38
C PRO A 316 11.13 2.89 39.52
N ASP A 317 11.13 2.65 38.21
CA ASP A 317 12.07 3.24 37.25
C ASP A 317 11.44 4.41 36.45
N VAL A 318 10.13 4.64 36.60
CA VAL A 318 9.45 5.80 36.03
C VAL A 318 9.51 7.00 36.97
N TYR A 319 10.14 8.08 36.52
CA TYR A 319 10.23 9.30 37.29
C TYR A 319 8.93 10.09 37.19
N LEU A 320 7.92 9.77 38.01
CA LEU A 320 6.60 10.42 37.93
C LEU A 320 6.59 11.95 38.07
N ARG A 321 7.63 12.54 38.68
CA ARG A 321 7.80 14.00 38.77
C ARG A 321 8.48 14.61 37.54
N HIS A 322 8.90 13.78 36.59
CA HIS A 322 9.52 14.21 35.35
C HIS A 322 8.48 14.96 34.50
N PRO A 323 8.80 16.15 33.99
CA PRO A 323 7.82 16.99 33.30
C PRO A 323 7.38 16.42 31.95
N LYS A 324 8.16 15.52 31.33
CA LYS A 324 7.90 14.99 29.99
C LYS A 324 8.05 13.46 29.95
N ILE A 325 7.01 12.74 30.39
CA ILE A 325 6.96 11.27 30.32
C ILE A 325 6.11 10.88 29.12
N ILE A 326 6.65 9.98 28.30
CA ILE A 326 6.00 9.48 27.11
C ILE A 326 5.93 7.96 27.21
N MET A 327 4.75 7.40 27.47
CA MET A 327 4.56 5.96 27.43
C MET A 327 3.70 5.60 26.23
N MET A 328 4.21 4.76 25.33
CA MET A 328 3.44 4.29 24.18
C MET A 328 3.72 2.83 23.84
N GLY A 329 2.78 2.16 23.20
CA GLY A 329 2.94 0.74 22.98
C GLY A 329 1.71 0.04 22.45
N ASP A 330 1.87 -1.25 22.13
CA ASP A 330 0.77 -2.15 21.83
C ASP A 330 0.34 -2.86 23.12
N PHE A 331 -0.82 -2.47 23.63
CA PHE A 331 -1.35 -3.06 24.87
C PHE A 331 -2.19 -4.31 24.59
N ASN A 332 -2.44 -4.67 23.32
CA ASN A 332 -3.36 -5.74 22.91
C ASN A 332 -4.66 -5.71 23.75
N PHE A 333 -5.19 -4.50 23.92
CA PHE A 333 -6.31 -4.22 24.83
C PHE A 333 -7.20 -3.16 24.19
N ASP A 334 -8.34 -3.60 23.65
CA ASP A 334 -9.20 -2.72 22.86
C ASP A 334 -10.00 -1.77 23.75
N LEU A 335 -9.65 -0.48 23.75
CA LEU A 335 -10.37 0.53 24.51
C LEU A 335 -11.82 0.70 24.05
N ASN A 336 -12.14 0.36 22.78
CA ASN A 336 -13.50 0.43 22.26
C ASN A 336 -14.47 -0.54 22.95
N THR A 337 -13.97 -1.54 23.68
CA THR A 337 -14.77 -2.59 24.34
C THR A 337 -15.13 -2.32 25.81
N GLY A 338 -14.86 -1.11 26.34
CA GLY A 338 -15.35 -0.70 27.69
C GLY A 338 -14.30 -0.71 28.81
N ASN A 339 -13.04 -0.49 28.46
CA ASN A 339 -11.88 -0.75 29.31
C ASN A 339 -11.39 0.44 30.17
N THR A 340 -12.32 1.25 30.66
CA THR A 340 -12.04 2.51 31.38
C THR A 340 -11.29 2.33 32.71
N SER A 341 -11.36 1.14 33.32
CA SER A 341 -10.65 0.83 34.57
C SER A 341 -9.13 0.80 34.43
N PHE A 342 -8.61 0.58 33.21
CA PHE A 342 -7.18 0.71 32.92
C PHE A 342 -6.77 2.17 32.77
N LEU A 343 -7.60 2.99 32.11
CA LEU A 343 -7.38 4.43 31.99
C LEU A 343 -7.34 5.12 33.36
N LYS A 344 -8.25 4.74 34.26
CA LYS A 344 -8.24 5.21 35.64
C LYS A 344 -6.96 4.79 36.37
N PHE A 345 -6.54 3.53 36.23
CA PHE A 345 -5.30 3.04 36.81
C PHE A 345 -4.07 3.83 36.35
N MET A 346 -3.94 4.09 35.04
CA MET A 346 -2.83 4.86 34.48
C MET A 346 -2.83 6.31 34.98
N ARG A 347 -4.02 6.93 35.12
CA ARG A 347 -4.17 8.28 35.68
C ARG A 347 -3.76 8.33 37.15
N ASP A 348 -4.28 7.40 37.95
CA ASP A 348 -4.10 7.40 39.40
C ASP A 348 -2.67 6.99 39.81
N THR A 349 -2.04 6.10 39.04
CA THR A 349 -0.71 5.51 39.37
C THR A 349 0.44 6.22 38.67
N PHE A 350 0.27 6.57 37.39
CA PHE A 350 1.33 7.15 36.55
C PHE A 350 1.13 8.63 36.22
N CYS A 351 0.05 9.26 36.70
CA CYS A 351 -0.31 10.64 36.37
C CYS A 351 -0.41 10.92 34.86
N CYS A 352 -0.65 9.88 34.06
CA CYS A 352 -0.73 9.98 32.60
C CYS A 352 -2.17 9.80 32.11
N SER A 353 -2.52 10.50 31.03
CA SER A 353 -3.78 10.37 30.31
C SER A 353 -3.55 9.78 28.94
N GLN A 354 -4.47 8.92 28.52
CA GLN A 354 -4.47 8.37 27.17
C GLN A 354 -4.99 9.41 26.18
N ILE A 355 -4.36 9.53 25.00
CA ILE A 355 -4.68 10.56 24.00
C ILE A 355 -5.19 10.02 22.65
N VAL A 356 -4.96 8.75 22.33
CA VAL A 356 -5.31 8.16 21.02
C VAL A 356 -6.81 7.85 20.96
N SER A 357 -7.57 8.57 20.14
CA SER A 357 -9.03 8.39 20.04
C SER A 357 -9.50 7.65 18.79
N LYS A 358 -8.61 7.44 17.81
CA LYS A 358 -8.92 6.79 16.52
C LYS A 358 -8.49 5.33 16.51
N PRO A 359 -9.15 4.45 15.74
CA PRO A 359 -8.69 3.07 15.57
C PRO A 359 -7.25 3.00 15.08
N THR A 360 -6.45 2.15 15.73
CA THR A 360 -5.03 1.94 15.44
C THR A 360 -4.78 0.69 14.61
N THR A 361 -5.82 -0.07 14.26
CA THR A 361 -5.70 -1.21 13.34
C THR A 361 -6.59 -1.08 12.12
N SER A 362 -6.28 -1.83 11.07
CA SER A 362 -7.13 -1.97 9.87
C SER A 362 -8.47 -2.64 10.15
N TYR A 363 -8.61 -3.30 11.31
CA TYR A 363 -9.84 -3.96 11.76
C TYR A 363 -10.73 -3.05 12.61
N GLY A 364 -10.35 -1.79 12.82
CA GLY A 364 -11.16 -0.82 13.58
C GLY A 364 -11.00 -0.89 15.10
N THR A 365 -10.00 -1.60 15.62
CA THR A 365 -9.71 -1.70 17.06
C THR A 365 -8.74 -0.60 17.52
N LEU A 366 -8.75 -0.26 18.81
CA LEU A 366 -7.85 0.71 19.44
C LEU A 366 -6.95 -0.01 20.45
N LEU A 367 -5.83 -0.54 19.97
CA LEU A 367 -4.90 -1.40 20.74
C LEU A 367 -3.58 -0.68 21.08
N ASP A 368 -3.13 0.21 20.20
CA ASP A 368 -1.87 0.94 20.33
C ASP A 368 -2.17 2.26 21.04
N LEU A 369 -1.64 2.42 22.26
CA LEU A 369 -2.02 3.52 23.14
C LEU A 369 -0.82 4.41 23.42
N ILE A 370 -1.07 5.71 23.56
CA ILE A 370 -0.11 6.70 24.07
C ILE A 370 -0.68 7.27 25.37
N PHE A 371 0.10 7.20 26.44
CA PHE A 371 -0.13 7.80 27.74
C PHE A 371 0.90 8.90 27.98
N LEU A 372 0.42 10.12 28.17
CA LEU A 372 1.24 11.32 28.39
C LEU A 372 0.78 12.04 29.65
N ASN A 373 1.64 12.87 30.21
CA ASN A 373 1.25 13.86 31.20
C ASN A 373 0.83 15.23 30.57
N PHE A 374 0.63 15.32 29.23
CA PHE A 374 0.19 16.50 28.46
C PHE A 374 -0.54 16.11 27.13
N GLU A 375 -1.03 17.06 26.31
CA GLU A 375 -1.89 16.83 25.11
C GLU A 375 -1.12 16.68 23.76
N THR A 376 -1.48 15.74 22.85
CA THR A 376 -0.96 15.65 21.43
C THR A 376 -1.89 14.89 20.42
N ASP A 377 -1.43 14.68 19.16
CA ASP A 377 -2.17 14.15 17.97
C ASP A 377 -1.61 12.79 17.39
N VAL A 378 -2.28 12.13 16.42
CA VAL A 378 -2.03 10.76 15.91
C VAL A 378 -2.11 10.64 14.36
N LEU A 379 -1.29 9.76 13.73
CA LEU A 379 -1.17 9.54 12.27
C LEU A 379 -1.49 8.07 11.86
N ASP A 380 -1.65 7.80 10.56
CA ASP A 380 -1.97 6.48 9.97
C ASP A 380 -0.74 5.83 9.29
N SER A 381 -0.72 4.49 9.08
CA SER A 381 0.32 3.73 8.32
C SER A 381 -0.28 2.68 7.37
N TYR A 382 0.46 2.29 6.32
CA TYR A 382 -0.01 1.45 5.21
C TYR A 382 0.64 0.05 5.07
N TRP A 383 1.71 -0.28 5.82
CA TRP A 383 2.49 -1.53 5.66
C TRP A 383 2.25 -2.59 6.75
N SER A 384 1.60 -2.21 7.85
CA SER A 384 1.17 -3.12 8.92
C SER A 384 -0.34 -3.00 9.10
N ASP A 385 -1.00 -4.05 9.57
CA ASP A 385 -2.39 -3.94 10.01
C ASP A 385 -2.52 -3.09 11.27
N HIS A 386 -1.41 -2.84 11.99
CA HIS A 386 -1.27 -1.77 12.98
C HIS A 386 -0.76 -0.48 12.34
N LYS A 387 -1.38 0.64 12.71
CA LYS A 387 -1.00 1.98 12.28
C LYS A 387 0.22 2.47 13.07
N VAL A 388 0.93 3.46 12.53
CA VAL A 388 2.01 4.13 13.24
C VAL A 388 1.41 5.18 14.18
N ILE A 389 1.70 5.08 15.47
CA ILE A 389 1.32 6.13 16.43
C ILE A 389 2.55 7.01 16.70
N TYR A 390 2.33 8.30 16.95
CA TYR A 390 3.42 9.22 17.24
C TYR A 390 2.96 10.28 18.24
N VAL A 391 3.93 10.97 18.83
CA VAL A 391 3.78 12.14 19.68
C VAL A 391 4.75 13.20 19.17
N ALA A 392 4.33 14.47 19.15
CA ALA A 392 5.21 15.59 18.87
C ALA A 392 4.99 16.67 19.92
N ILE A 393 6.06 17.05 20.61
CA ILE A 393 6.02 17.91 21.79
C ILE A 393 6.81 19.18 21.49
N GLU A 394 6.13 20.31 21.40
CA GLU A 394 6.82 21.59 21.21
C GLU A 394 7.70 21.90 22.42
N THR A 395 8.97 22.18 22.18
CA THR A 395 9.92 22.61 23.21
C THR A 395 10.18 24.10 23.08
N GLN A 396 10.08 24.80 24.21
CA GLN A 396 10.39 26.23 24.32
C GLN A 396 11.88 26.50 24.16
#